data_AF-A0A929DCM9-F1
#
_entry.id   AF-A0A929DCM9-F1
#
_cell.length_a   1.000
_cell.length_b   1.000
_cell.length_c   1.000
_cell.angle_alpha   90.00
_cell.angle_beta   90.00
_cell.angle_gamma   90.00
#
_symmetry.space_group_name_H-M   'P 1'
#
loop_
_entity.id
_entity.type
_entity.pdbx_description
1 polymer ?
#
loop_
_entity_poly.entity_id
_entity_poly.type
_entity_poly.pdbx_seq_one_letter_code
_entity_poly.pdbx_strand_id
1 'polypeptide(L)' 'MEVSIFTRKMEMTPRLREYVERKVEKLDRYLPSIEEARVELKVENTRSADHSQVAQLTVR' A
#
# COMPACT_ATOMS: atom_id res chain seq x y z
N MET A 1 1.50 -2.14 -15.06
CA MET A 1 0.93 -1.54 -13.85
C MET A 1 1.95 -0.61 -13.20
N GLU A 2 1.66 0.68 -13.13
CA GLU A 2 2.44 1.69 -12.42
C GLU A 2 2.05 1.70 -10.94
N VAL A 3 3.01 1.52 -10.04
CA VAL A 3 2.76 1.40 -8.60
C VAL A 3 3.22 2.65 -7.87
N SER A 4 2.26 3.43 -7.38
CA SER A 4 2.52 4.63 -6.58
C SER A 4 2.31 4.35 -5.10
N ILE A 5 3.38 4.39 -4.31
CA ILE A 5 3.32 4.14 -2.87
C ILE A 5 3.48 5.46 -2.10
N PHE A 6 2.48 5.79 -1.28
CA PHE A 6 2.47 6.97 -0.43
C PHE A 6 2.40 6.57 1.04
N THR A 7 3.30 7.11 1.85
CA THR A 7 3.27 6.96 3.31
C THR A 7 2.91 8.28 3.99
N ARG A 8 2.05 8.23 5.02
CA ARG A 8 1.77 9.39 5.88
C ARG A 8 2.01 9.04 7.34
N LYS A 9 2.73 9.92 8.04
CA LYS A 9 3.09 9.76 9.47
C LYS A 9 3.89 8.48 9.76
N MET A 10 4.54 7.94 8.74
CA MET A 10 5.44 6.79 8.84
C MET A 10 6.53 6.89 7.77
N GLU A 11 7.69 6.33 8.07
CA GLU A 11 8.78 6.23 7.12
C GLU A 11 8.63 4.98 6.27
N MET A 12 8.93 5.12 4.98
CA MET A 12 9.01 3.99 4.08
C MET A 12 10.32 3.25 4.35
N THR A 13 10.23 2.05 4.93
CA THR A 13 11.41 1.19 5.07
C THR A 13 11.56 0.28 3.84
N PRO A 14 12.78 -0.14 3.47
CA PRO A 14 13.02 -1.02 2.32
C PRO A 14 12.20 -2.32 2.39
N ARG A 15 12.11 -2.93 3.58
CA ARG A 15 11.32 -4.14 3.82
C ARG A 15 9.83 -3.94 3.59
N LEU A 16 9.31 -2.76 3.92
CA LEU A 16 7.89 -2.45 3.72
C LEU A 16 7.57 -2.26 2.24
N ARG A 17 8.47 -1.60 1.49
CA ARG A 17 8.38 -1.47 0.04
C ARG A 17 8.32 -2.84 -0.64
N GLU A 18 9.27 -3.73 -0.35
CA GLU A 18 9.27 -5.10 -0.90
C GLU A 18 7.97 -5.84 -0.57
N TYR A 19 7.45 -5.65 0.65
CA TYR A 19 6.20 -6.30 1.06
C TYR A 19 5.01 -5.80 0.24
N VAL A 20 4.93 -4.49 -0.01
CA VAL A 20 3.87 -3.87 -0.82
C VAL A 20 4.00 -4.33 -2.28
N GLU A 21 5.20 -4.26 -2.85
CA GLU A 21 5.47 -4.70 -4.24
C GLU A 21 5.07 -6.16 -4.46
N ARG A 22 5.47 -7.07 -3.56
CA ARG A 22 5.05 -8.48 -3.62
C ARG A 22 3.53 -8.68 -3.50
N LYS A 23 2.82 -7.76 -2.85
CA LYS A 23 1.36 -7.83 -2.73
C LYS A 23 0.69 -7.33 -4.00
N VAL A 24 1.21 -6.25 -4.56
CA VAL A 24 0.71 -5.61 -5.78
C VAL A 24 0.99 -6.48 -7.00
N GLU A 25 2.14 -7.16 -7.07
CA GLU A 25 2.44 -8.16 -8.12
C GLU A 25 1.40 -9.29 -8.18
N LYS A 26 0.88 -9.72 -7.02
CA LYS A 26 -0.21 -10.70 -6.99
C LYS A 26 -1.49 -10.13 -7.56
N LEU A 27 -1.79 -8.85 -7.34
CA LEU A 27 -2.96 -8.18 -7.87
C LEU A 27 -2.88 -8.01 -9.39
N ASP A 28 -1.72 -7.64 -9.92
CA ASP A 28 -1.44 -7.56 -11.38
C ASP A 28 -1.86 -8.86 -12.10
N ARG A 29 -1.48 -10.00 -11.51
CA ARG A 29 -1.79 -11.32 -12.05
C ARG A 29 -3.29 -11.59 -12.16
N TYR A 30 -4.09 -11.08 -11.22
CA TYR A 30 -5.53 -11.32 -11.19
C TYR A 30 -6.33 -10.24 -11.93
N LEU A 31 -5.72 -9.07 -12.17
CA LEU A 31 -6.39 -7.92 -12.73
C LEU A 31 -5.51 -7.25 -13.81
N PRO A 32 -5.27 -7.93 -14.93
CA PRO A 32 -4.32 -7.50 -15.96
C PRO A 32 -4.77 -6.25 -16.75
N SER A 33 -6.01 -5.80 -16.57
CA SER A 33 -6.55 -4.59 -17.21
C SER A 33 -6.27 -3.31 -16.41
N ILE A 34 -5.67 -3.40 -15.23
CA ILE A 34 -5.40 -2.26 -14.37
C ILE A 34 -4.05 -1.66 -14.77
N GLU A 35 -4.05 -0.38 -15.08
CA GLU A 35 -2.84 0.33 -15.48
C GLU A 35 -2.16 0.99 -14.27
N GLU A 36 -2.94 1.42 -13.27
CA GLU A 36 -2.44 2.18 -12.11
C GLU A 36 -2.87 1.55 -10.78
N ALA A 37 -1.90 1.34 -9.88
CA ALA A 37 -2.13 0.91 -8.50
C ALA A 37 -1.53 1.92 -7.52
N ARG A 38 -2.41 2.55 -6.73
CA ARG A 38 -2.04 3.53 -5.71
C ARG A 38 -2.23 2.94 -4.31
N VAL A 39 -1.14 2.86 -3.56
CA VAL A 39 -1.12 2.34 -2.19
C VAL A 39 -0.85 3.50 -1.23
N GLU A 40 -1.79 3.76 -0.33
CA GLU A 40 -1.64 4.73 0.76
C GLU A 40 -1.53 3.99 2.09
N LEU A 41 -0.41 4.19 2.78
CA LEU A 41 -0.16 3.66 4.13
C LEU A 41 -0.12 4.83 5.11
N LYS A 42 -0.99 4.81 6.11
CA LYS A 42 -1.12 5.88 7.10
C LYS A 42 -1.07 5.31 8.49
N VAL A 43 -0.33 5.97 9.37
CA VAL A 43 -0.38 5.70 10.80
C VAL A 43 -1.22 6.77 11.50
N GLU A 44 -2.29 6.37 12.16
CA GLU A 44 -3.15 7.23 12.96
C GLU A 44 -2.83 7.09 14.45
N ASN A 45 -2.83 8.22 15.15
CA ASN A 45 -2.52 8.26 16.58
C ASN A 45 -3.81 8.00 17.36
N THR A 46 -4.19 6.73 17.45
CA THR A 46 -5.35 6.24 18.19
C THR A 46 -4.91 5.30 19.31
N ARG A 47 -5.67 5.27 20.41
CA ARG A 47 -5.36 4.44 21.59
C ARG A 47 -5.36 2.94 21.28
N SER A 48 -6.01 2.50 20.21
CA SER A 48 -6.05 1.11 19.79
C SER A 48 -5.02 0.83 18.70
N ALA A 49 -4.05 -0.04 18.99
CA ALA A 49 -3.01 -0.44 18.04
C ALA A 49 -3.58 -0.97 16.71
N ASP A 50 -4.73 -1.66 16.74
CA ASP A 50 -5.36 -2.25 15.56
C ASP A 50 -5.91 -1.22 14.56
N HIS A 51 -6.26 -0.02 15.03
CA HIS A 51 -6.71 1.09 14.18
C HIS A 51 -5.60 2.09 13.89
N SER A 52 -4.41 1.88 14.44
CA SER A 52 -3.29 2.79 14.23
C SER A 52 -2.70 2.67 12.82
N GLN A 53 -2.92 1.56 12.10
CA GLN A 53 -2.36 1.33 10.78
C GLN A 53 -3.47 1.19 9.74
N VAL A 54 -3.53 2.15 8.80
CA VAL A 54 -4.51 2.17 7.72
C VAL A 54 -3.78 1.95 6.40
N ALA A 55 -4.19 0.91 5.67
CA ALA A 55 -3.72 0.61 4.32
C ALA A 55 -4.88 0.73 3.34
N GLN A 56 -4.75 1.63 2.36
CA GLN A 56 -5.73 1.85 1.32
C GLN A 56 -5.10 1.56 -0.04
N LEU A 57 -5.75 0.71 -0.83
CA LEU A 57 -5.36 0.41 -2.21
C LEU A 57 -6.44 0.95 -3.14
N THR A 58 -6.04 1.77 -4.10
CA THR A 58 -6.89 2.24 -5.20
C THR A 58 -6.30 1.70 -6.49
N VAL A 59 -7.14 1.07 -7.30
CA VAL A 59 -6.75 0.53 -8.60
C VAL A 59 -7.56 1.18 -9.71
N ARG A 60 -6.95 1.43 -10.86
CA ARG A 60 -7.59 2.01 -12.05
C ARG A 60 -7.28 1.23 -13.30
#